data_AF-A0A534SQ27-F1
#
_entry.id   AF-A0A534SQ27-F1
#
_cell.length_a   1.000
_cell.length_b   1.000
_cell.length_c   1.000
_cell.angle_alpha   90.00
_cell.angle_beta   90.00
_cell.angle_gamma   90.00
#
_symmetry.space_group_name_H-M   'P 1'
#
loop_
_entity.id
_entity.type
_entity.pdbx_description
1 polymer ?
#
loop_
_entity_poly.entity_id
_entity_poly.type
_entity_poly.pdbx_seq_one_letter_code
_entity_poly.pdbx_strand_id
1 'polypeptide(L)'
;RDKVIKVPIRGIREYKFVYGDNVPGVGQGTGESQNGQVVGKAKQPGKAGEEKAGDQPGSDYYETDVTLEELIDIMFEDLELPDLERKALRQLESFRIAKRKGYRAVGIRVRLDKRRTARERVRRKLATSRVARERDAVQVTAEVTPGTERRFPFHEDDLTYRHMITDVKKESNAVVICIMDTSGSMDTMKKYLARSFFFLLYQFICTKYRNVEIVFIAHHTEASEVSEEEFFHKGESGGTFISSGFSKALEITQARYHPSLWNIYAFHCSDGDNFDSDNPAALRAAKELAEVCNLFGYGEIKPLGSRYYESSMLNIFRRLEADNFQTVLIERKEDIWPSFKAFLARDRGRDQ
;
A
#
# COMPACT_ATOMS: atom_id res chain seq x y z
N ARG A 1 -16.75 0.18 4.18
CA ARG A 1 -16.51 0.18 5.64
C ARG A 1 -16.32 -1.28 6.07
N ASP A 2 -15.05 -1.63 6.25
CA ASP A 2 -14.44 -2.73 7.01
C ASP A 2 -15.07 -4.12 6.85
N LYS A 3 -14.93 -4.68 5.66
CA LYS A 3 -15.22 -6.10 5.41
C LYS A 3 -13.94 -6.90 5.69
N VAL A 4 -13.92 -7.64 6.79
CA VAL A 4 -12.81 -8.54 7.15
C VAL A 4 -12.87 -9.76 6.26
N ILE A 5 -11.79 -10.05 5.53
CA ILE A 5 -11.69 -11.19 4.61
C ILE A 5 -10.63 -12.15 5.16
N LYS A 6 -11.04 -13.39 5.41
CA LYS A 6 -10.14 -14.45 5.89
C LYS A 6 -9.36 -15.03 4.71
N VAL A 7 -8.04 -14.88 4.72
CA VAL A 7 -7.15 -15.43 3.69
C VAL A 7 -6.17 -16.41 4.33
N PRO A 8 -6.05 -17.65 3.82
CA PRO A 8 -5.08 -18.62 4.33
C PRO A 8 -3.68 -18.26 3.84
N ILE A 9 -2.81 -17.81 4.74
CA ILE A 9 -1.39 -17.55 4.42
C ILE A 9 -0.58 -18.81 4.72
N ARG A 10 0.21 -19.29 3.75
CA ARG A 10 1.18 -20.37 3.95
C ARG A 10 2.41 -19.82 4.66
N GLY A 11 2.35 -19.70 5.99
CA GLY A 11 3.47 -19.28 6.81
C GLY A 11 4.61 -20.32 6.80
N ILE A 12 5.85 -19.84 6.91
CA ILE A 12 7.02 -20.68 7.19
C ILE A 12 6.85 -21.22 8.62
N ARG A 13 6.90 -22.55 8.78
CA ARG A 13 6.71 -23.22 10.07
C ARG A 13 7.88 -22.88 11.02
N GLU A 14 7.61 -22.12 12.08
CA GLU A 14 8.54 -22.01 13.20
C GLU A 14 8.56 -23.33 14.00
N TYR A 15 9.76 -23.84 14.29
CA TYR A 15 9.91 -25.03 15.11
C TYR A 15 9.47 -24.75 16.55
N LYS A 16 8.49 -25.50 17.05
CA LYS A 16 8.07 -25.48 18.46
C LYS A 16 8.54 -26.74 19.16
N PHE A 17 9.11 -26.59 20.34
CA PHE A 17 9.33 -27.72 21.25
C PHE A 17 7.98 -28.15 21.81
N VAL A 18 7.53 -29.35 21.45
CA VAL A 18 6.38 -29.99 22.10
C VAL A 18 6.91 -30.78 23.29
N TYR A 19 6.56 -30.36 24.50
CA TYR A 19 6.78 -31.18 25.68
C TYR A 19 5.79 -32.33 25.65
N GLY A 20 6.28 -33.57 25.58
CA GLY A 20 5.44 -34.75 25.71
C GLY A 20 4.85 -34.85 27.11
N ASP A 21 3.63 -35.39 27.22
CA ASP A 21 3.05 -35.76 28.51
C ASP A 21 3.93 -36.84 29.15
N ASN A 22 4.78 -36.43 30.09
CA ASN A 22 5.58 -37.33 30.91
C ASN A 22 4.67 -38.04 31.89
N VAL A 23 3.91 -39.03 31.40
CA VAL A 23 3.18 -39.95 32.26
C VAL A 23 4.22 -40.82 32.96
N PRO A 24 4.36 -40.76 34.30
CA PRO A 24 5.32 -41.60 35.01
C PRO A 24 4.84 -43.05 34.93
N GLY A 25 5.51 -43.85 34.11
CA GLY A 25 5.32 -45.29 34.02
C GLY A 25 6.54 -46.03 34.56
N VAL A 26 6.32 -47.06 35.37
CA VAL A 26 7.38 -47.95 35.85
C VAL A 26 7.37 -49.20 34.97
N GLY A 27 8.45 -49.44 34.22
CA GLY A 27 8.62 -50.66 33.42
C GLY A 27 9.50 -51.65 34.17
N GLN A 28 9.02 -52.89 34.36
CA GLN A 28 9.79 -53.96 34.98
C GLN A 28 10.27 -54.93 33.90
N GLY A 29 11.59 -55.07 33.74
CA GLY A 29 12.22 -56.01 32.80
C GLY A 29 12.63 -57.31 33.50
N THR A 30 12.74 -58.40 32.73
CA THR A 30 13.09 -59.75 33.21
C THR A 30 14.59 -60.01 33.39
N GLY A 31 15.43 -58.96 33.47
CA GLY A 31 16.85 -59.08 33.84
C GLY A 31 17.85 -59.33 32.70
N GLU A 32 17.40 -59.60 31.47
CA GLU A 32 18.26 -59.76 30.28
C GLU A 32 17.94 -58.70 29.22
N SER A 33 18.21 -57.42 29.50
CA SER A 33 17.92 -56.31 28.58
C SER A 33 19.20 -55.65 28.05
N GLN A 34 19.23 -55.35 26.75
CA GLN A 34 20.34 -54.62 26.11
C GLN A 34 20.07 -53.11 26.03
N ASN A 35 21.13 -52.30 25.99
CA ASN A 35 21.01 -50.84 25.82
C ASN A 35 20.25 -50.50 24.52
N GLY A 36 19.08 -49.86 24.67
CA GLY A 36 18.22 -49.44 23.56
C GLY A 36 16.96 -50.29 23.34
N GLN A 37 16.75 -51.36 24.13
CA GLN A 37 15.58 -52.22 24.02
C GLN A 37 14.33 -51.55 24.64
N VAL A 38 13.29 -51.35 23.84
CA VAL A 38 12.01 -50.75 24.28
C VAL A 38 11.16 -51.79 25.03
N VAL A 39 10.94 -51.59 26.34
CA VAL A 39 10.30 -52.56 27.27
C VAL A 39 8.75 -52.50 27.22
N GLY A 40 8.18 -52.10 26.09
CA GLY A 40 6.73 -52.10 25.84
C GLY A 40 6.14 -50.72 25.53
N LYS A 41 5.15 -50.68 24.63
CA LYS A 41 4.32 -49.51 24.34
C LYS A 41 2.98 -49.67 25.05
N ALA A 42 2.49 -48.64 25.73
CA ALA A 42 1.17 -48.65 26.34
C ALA A 42 0.09 -48.86 25.26
N LYS A 43 -0.74 -49.91 25.40
CA LYS A 43 -1.88 -50.16 24.52
C LYS A 43 -2.97 -49.12 24.80
N GLN A 44 -3.26 -48.23 23.85
CA GLN A 44 -4.52 -47.49 23.86
C GLN A 44 -5.68 -48.45 23.51
N PRO A 45 -6.84 -48.34 24.18
CA PRO A 45 -8.01 -49.16 23.88
C PRO A 45 -8.61 -48.77 22.54
N GLY A 46 -8.69 -49.72 21.62
CA GLY A 46 -9.41 -49.57 20.35
C GLY A 46 -10.93 -49.51 20.55
N LYS A 47 -11.59 -48.70 19.73
CA LYS A 47 -13.02 -48.79 19.45
C LYS A 47 -13.21 -48.80 17.93
N ALA A 48 -13.95 -49.81 17.47
CA ALA A 48 -14.49 -49.91 16.12
C ALA A 48 -15.65 -48.93 15.91
N GLY A 49 -15.83 -48.47 14.66
CA GLY A 49 -17.07 -47.86 14.17
C GLY A 49 -16.92 -46.47 13.56
N GLU A 50 -17.15 -46.42 12.23
CA GLU A 50 -17.63 -45.28 11.43
C GLU A 50 -16.65 -44.16 11.04
N GLU A 51 -16.84 -43.73 9.78
CA GLU A 51 -16.04 -42.84 8.94
C GLU A 51 -15.31 -41.71 9.70
N LYS A 52 -13.98 -41.73 9.67
CA LYS A 52 -13.15 -40.63 10.20
C LYS A 52 -12.22 -40.06 9.14
N ALA A 53 -12.22 -38.73 9.12
CA ALA A 53 -11.28 -37.85 8.45
C ALA A 53 -9.83 -38.34 8.60
N GLY A 54 -9.05 -38.21 7.52
CA GLY A 54 -7.69 -38.73 7.43
C GLY A 54 -6.74 -38.22 8.51
N ASP A 55 -5.89 -39.11 9.00
CA ASP A 55 -4.93 -38.91 10.10
C ASP A 55 -3.61 -38.22 9.65
N GLN A 56 -3.65 -37.50 8.52
CA GLN A 56 -2.55 -36.63 8.13
C GLN A 56 -2.73 -35.30 8.87
N PRO A 57 -1.70 -34.75 9.55
CA PRO A 57 -1.82 -33.43 10.15
C PRO A 57 -2.18 -32.44 9.03
N GLY A 58 -3.41 -31.93 9.11
CA GLY A 58 -3.86 -30.85 8.25
C GLY A 58 -2.85 -29.71 8.34
N SER A 59 -2.63 -29.02 7.23
CA SER A 59 -1.83 -27.80 7.25
C SER A 59 -2.52 -26.80 8.18
N ASP A 60 -1.87 -26.45 9.29
CA ASP A 60 -2.30 -25.34 10.15
C ASP A 60 -2.30 -24.06 9.31
N TYR A 61 -3.49 -23.57 8.99
CA TYR A 61 -3.68 -22.27 8.37
C TYR A 61 -3.90 -21.26 9.50
N TYR A 62 -3.00 -20.29 9.61
CA TYR A 62 -3.23 -19.15 10.48
C TYR A 62 -4.21 -18.21 9.79
N GLU A 63 -5.44 -18.15 10.31
CA GLU A 63 -6.39 -17.12 9.94
C GLU A 63 -5.94 -15.82 10.61
N THR A 64 -5.43 -14.87 9.82
CA THR A 64 -5.14 -13.51 10.29
C THR A 64 -6.18 -12.58 9.70
N ASP A 65 -6.74 -11.69 10.51
CA ASP A 65 -7.66 -10.66 10.04
C ASP A 65 -6.84 -9.56 9.37
N VAL A 66 -6.84 -9.53 8.04
CA VAL A 66 -6.17 -8.50 7.24
C VAL A 66 -7.24 -7.55 6.70
N THR A 67 -7.00 -6.24 6.82
CA THR A 67 -7.89 -5.25 6.21
C THR A 67 -7.77 -5.28 4.69
N LEU A 68 -8.80 -4.82 3.96
CA LEU A 68 -8.74 -4.78 2.49
C LEU A 68 -7.58 -3.89 1.99
N GLU A 69 -7.29 -2.82 2.72
CA GLU A 69 -6.16 -1.91 2.45
C GLU A 69 -4.83 -2.64 2.61
N GLU A 70 -4.60 -3.32 3.74
CA GLU A 70 -3.38 -4.12 3.95
C GLU A 70 -3.22 -5.25 2.92
N LEU A 71 -4.32 -5.91 2.53
CA LEU A 71 -4.26 -6.95 1.50
C LEU A 71 -3.82 -6.36 0.15
N ILE A 72 -4.35 -5.19 -0.20
CA ILE A 72 -4.00 -4.48 -1.43
C ILE A 72 -2.55 -4.00 -1.38
N ASP A 73 -2.10 -3.48 -0.24
CA ASP A 73 -0.71 -3.07 -0.02
C ASP A 73 0.25 -4.25 -0.19
N ILE A 74 -0.05 -5.41 0.41
CA ILE A 74 0.73 -6.64 0.25
C ILE A 74 0.75 -7.06 -1.24
N MET A 75 -0.39 -6.99 -1.92
CA MET A 75 -0.44 -7.29 -3.37
C MET A 75 0.38 -6.32 -4.22
N PHE A 76 0.53 -5.06 -3.79
CA PHE A 76 1.29 -4.04 -4.50
C PHE A 76 2.77 -4.00 -4.13
N GLU A 77 3.17 -4.48 -2.96
CA GLU A 77 4.57 -4.59 -2.53
C GLU A 77 5.36 -5.57 -3.43
N ASP A 78 4.70 -6.60 -3.94
CA ASP A 78 5.25 -7.55 -4.92
C ASP A 78 5.38 -6.98 -6.34
N LEU A 79 4.79 -5.82 -6.63
CA LEU A 79 5.05 -5.13 -7.89
C LEU A 79 6.11 -4.05 -7.64
N GLU A 80 7.26 -4.20 -8.28
CA GLU A 80 8.28 -3.15 -8.42
C GLU A 80 7.72 -2.00 -9.28
N LEU A 81 6.75 -1.26 -8.73
CA LEU A 81 5.98 -0.28 -9.47
C LEU A 81 6.80 0.98 -9.75
N PRO A 82 6.66 1.56 -10.96
CA PRO A 82 7.29 2.83 -11.29
C PRO A 82 6.99 3.91 -10.26
N ASP A 83 7.97 4.76 -9.97
CA ASP A 83 7.76 5.94 -9.14
C ASP A 83 6.91 6.96 -9.92
N LEU A 84 5.67 7.17 -9.45
CA LEU A 84 4.75 8.14 -10.06
C LEU A 84 5.28 9.58 -9.90
N GLU A 85 4.98 10.44 -10.88
CA GLU A 85 5.47 11.82 -10.92
C GLU A 85 5.09 12.63 -9.67
N ARG A 86 6.09 13.32 -9.10
CA ARG A 86 5.89 14.26 -8.00
C ARG A 86 5.78 15.68 -8.55
N LYS A 87 4.55 16.18 -8.73
CA LYS A 87 4.34 17.56 -9.21
C LYS A 87 4.66 18.62 -8.15
N ALA A 88 5.11 19.77 -8.63
CA ALA A 88 5.47 20.92 -7.81
C ALA A 88 4.21 21.53 -7.17
N LEU A 89 4.23 21.58 -5.85
CA LEU A 89 3.05 21.82 -5.02
C LEU A 89 2.54 23.26 -5.00
N ARG A 90 1.21 23.39 -4.87
CA ARG A 90 0.62 24.37 -3.96
C ARG A 90 0.86 23.88 -2.54
N GLN A 91 1.54 24.70 -1.74
CA GLN A 91 1.93 24.45 -0.35
C GLN A 91 0.73 24.08 0.53
N LEU A 92 0.39 22.79 0.62
CA LEU A 92 -0.14 22.24 1.85
C LEU A 92 1.06 21.63 2.56
N GLU A 93 1.72 22.44 3.39
CA GLU A 93 2.75 21.95 4.30
C GLU A 93 2.09 21.01 5.30
N SER A 94 1.99 19.76 4.91
CA SER A 94 1.61 18.66 5.79
C SER A 94 2.80 18.42 6.72
N PHE A 95 2.71 18.97 7.93
CA PHE A 95 3.69 18.71 8.99
C PHE A 95 3.50 17.29 9.51
N ARG A 96 3.99 16.28 8.81
CA ARG A 96 4.03 14.91 9.32
C ARG A 96 5.36 14.26 9.04
N ILE A 97 6.24 14.44 10.03
CA ILE A 97 6.89 13.38 10.81
C ILE A 97 8.05 14.05 11.56
N ALA A 98 8.03 13.96 12.89
CA ALA A 98 9.11 14.47 13.72
C ALA A 98 10.27 13.48 13.69
N LYS A 99 11.17 13.58 12.71
CA LYS A 99 12.33 12.68 12.61
C LYS A 99 13.34 13.03 13.70
N ARG A 100 13.77 12.01 14.45
CA ARG A 100 14.80 12.19 15.49
C ARG A 100 16.14 12.49 14.84
N LYS A 101 16.60 13.74 14.93
CA LYS A 101 17.88 14.20 14.37
C LYS A 101 18.99 14.33 15.42
N GLY A 102 18.92 13.52 16.48
CA GLY A 102 19.94 13.46 17.54
C GLY A 102 19.53 14.14 18.85
N TYR A 103 20.47 14.87 19.46
CA TYR A 103 20.30 15.50 20.78
C TYR A 103 20.77 16.95 20.78
N ARG A 104 20.20 17.76 21.68
CA ARG A 104 20.59 19.16 21.94
C ARG A 104 20.68 19.40 23.44
N ALA A 105 21.51 20.36 23.86
CA ALA A 105 21.63 20.74 25.27
C ALA A 105 20.38 21.48 25.80
N VAL A 106 19.61 22.11 24.91
CA VAL A 106 18.41 22.89 25.26
C VAL A 106 17.20 22.33 24.53
N GLY A 107 16.06 22.22 25.22
CA GLY A 107 14.80 21.76 24.65
C GLY A 107 13.63 21.69 25.63
N ILE A 108 12.47 21.25 25.14
CA ILE A 108 11.24 21.10 25.92
C ILE A 108 11.40 19.93 26.90
N ARG A 109 10.96 20.11 28.16
CA ARG A 109 11.09 19.10 29.25
C ARG A 109 10.59 17.70 28.89
N VAL A 110 9.53 17.58 28.09
CA VAL A 110 8.99 16.30 27.61
C VAL A 110 10.01 15.50 26.79
N ARG A 111 10.92 16.19 26.08
CA ARG A 111 11.95 15.57 25.22
C ARG A 111 13.26 15.31 25.96
N LEU A 112 13.34 15.52 27.28
CA LEU A 112 14.56 15.30 28.06
C LEU A 112 14.95 13.81 28.09
N ASP A 113 16.17 13.50 27.69
CA ASP A 113 16.74 12.16 27.82
C ASP A 113 17.40 11.98 29.18
N LYS A 114 16.66 11.40 30.12
CA LYS A 114 17.12 11.20 31.51
C LYS A 114 18.42 10.39 31.61
N ARG A 115 18.60 9.38 30.74
CA ARG A 115 19.77 8.49 30.78
C ARG A 115 21.03 9.22 30.32
N ARG A 116 20.95 9.95 29.20
CA ARG A 116 22.11 10.74 28.73
C ARG A 116 22.44 11.89 29.66
N THR A 117 21.42 12.55 30.21
CA THR A 117 21.61 13.64 31.19
C THR A 117 22.36 13.14 32.43
N ALA A 118 22.02 11.95 32.94
CA ALA A 118 22.78 11.30 34.01
C ALA A 118 24.23 10.99 33.62
N ARG A 119 24.46 10.58 32.37
CA ARG A 119 25.80 10.26 31.85
C ARG A 119 26.69 11.50 31.72
N GLU A 120 26.15 12.63 31.27
CA GLU A 120 26.90 13.90 31.20
C GLU A 120 27.25 14.42 32.59
N ARG A 121 26.34 14.30 33.57
CA ARG A 121 26.65 14.61 34.97
C ARG A 121 27.84 13.79 35.49
N VAL A 122 27.87 12.49 35.21
CA VAL A 122 28.99 11.63 35.64
C VAL A 122 30.29 12.01 34.93
N ARG A 123 30.23 12.32 33.63
CA ARG A 123 31.40 12.83 32.88
C ARG A 123 31.93 14.13 33.49
N ARG A 124 31.04 15.09 33.79
CA ARG A 124 31.41 16.36 34.44
C ARG A 124 32.02 16.12 35.83
N LYS A 125 31.45 15.20 36.62
CA LYS A 125 32.00 14.80 37.93
C LYS A 125 33.43 14.26 37.78
N LEU A 126 33.68 13.38 36.81
CA LEU A 126 35.00 12.81 36.56
C LEU A 126 36.01 13.82 36.00
N ALA A 127 35.57 14.73 35.11
CA ALA A 127 36.43 15.79 34.60
C ALA A 127 36.84 16.76 35.71
N THR A 128 35.90 17.15 36.56
CA THR A 128 36.16 18.04 37.70
C THR A 128 37.08 17.36 38.72
N SER A 129 36.90 16.07 39.00
CA SER A 129 37.76 15.34 39.94
C SER A 129 39.17 15.12 39.41
N ARG A 130 39.36 14.98 38.09
CA ARG A 130 40.70 14.94 37.47
C ARG A 130 41.41 16.29 37.56
N VAL A 131 40.74 17.38 37.20
CA VAL A 131 41.30 18.74 37.31
C VAL A 131 41.62 19.09 38.77
N ALA A 132 40.76 18.68 39.72
CA ALA A 132 41.05 18.84 41.14
C ALA A 132 42.31 18.06 41.55
N ARG A 133 42.44 16.79 41.13
CA ARG A 133 43.65 15.98 41.40
C ARG A 133 44.91 16.55 40.76
N GLU A 134 44.83 17.15 39.58
CA GLU A 134 45.96 17.81 38.91
C GLU A 134 46.34 19.14 39.58
N ARG A 135 45.38 19.90 40.11
CA ARG A 135 45.63 21.11 40.90
C ARG A 135 46.16 20.81 42.29
N ASP A 136 45.63 19.78 42.95
CA ASP A 136 46.09 19.31 44.26
C ASP A 136 47.47 18.63 44.16
N ALA A 137 47.89 18.17 42.97
CA ALA A 137 49.27 17.71 42.75
C ALA A 137 50.30 18.86 42.78
N VAL A 138 49.87 20.12 42.66
CA VAL A 138 50.72 21.33 42.74
C VAL A 138 50.66 21.97 44.15
N GLN A 139 49.68 21.60 44.99
CA GLN A 139 49.56 22.08 46.38
C GLN A 139 49.54 20.89 47.35
N VAL A 140 50.72 20.63 47.92
CA VAL A 140 51.02 19.61 48.93
C VAL A 140 50.08 19.70 50.15
N THR A 141 49.78 18.54 50.75
CA THR A 141 49.28 18.32 52.12
C THR A 141 47.96 19.00 52.53
N ALA A 142 46.84 18.27 52.43
CA ALA A 142 45.70 18.46 53.33
C ALA A 142 44.97 17.13 53.52
N GLU A 143 44.77 16.75 54.77
CA GLU A 143 44.12 15.52 55.22
C GLU A 143 42.72 15.36 54.61
N VAL A 144 42.52 14.29 53.82
CA VAL A 144 41.22 13.93 53.27
C VAL A 144 40.54 12.97 54.24
N THR A 145 39.60 13.46 55.04
CA THR A 145 38.70 12.65 55.85
C THR A 145 37.80 11.79 54.93
N PRO A 146 37.85 10.44 55.02
CA PRO A 146 37.03 9.57 54.18
C PRO A 146 35.62 9.48 54.78
N GLY A 147 34.62 10.10 54.17
CA GLY A 147 33.23 9.89 54.61
C GLY A 147 32.17 10.87 54.13
N THR A 148 32.55 12.05 53.62
CA THR A 148 31.56 12.98 53.05
C THR A 148 31.59 12.93 51.53
N GLU A 149 30.77 12.06 50.94
CA GLU A 149 30.47 12.18 49.51
C GLU A 149 29.82 13.55 49.26
N ARG A 150 30.62 14.54 48.86
CA ARG A 150 30.11 15.85 48.44
C ARG A 150 29.08 15.62 47.33
N ARG A 151 27.83 15.98 47.61
CA ARG A 151 26.71 15.87 46.66
C ARG A 151 27.05 16.70 45.42
N PHE A 152 27.14 16.05 44.27
CA PHE A 152 27.40 16.72 42.99
C PHE A 152 26.07 16.90 42.23
N PRO A 153 25.38 18.05 42.30
CA PRO A 153 24.06 18.23 41.68
C PRO A 153 24.13 18.22 40.15
N PHE A 154 22.97 18.04 39.50
CA PHE A 154 22.84 18.28 38.06
C PHE A 154 23.04 19.76 37.74
N HIS A 155 23.72 20.05 36.63
CA HIS A 155 23.90 21.39 36.07
C HIS A 155 23.11 21.52 34.76
N GLU A 156 22.83 22.75 34.32
CA GLU A 156 22.12 23.00 33.06
C GLU A 156 22.87 22.40 31.86
N ASP A 157 24.20 22.38 31.90
CA ASP A 157 25.05 21.77 30.86
C ASP A 157 24.95 20.23 30.80
N ASP A 158 24.44 19.59 31.86
CA ASP A 158 24.23 18.14 31.85
C ASP A 158 22.96 17.78 31.07
N LEU A 159 22.04 18.73 30.87
CA LEU A 159 20.73 18.46 30.29
C LEU A 159 20.87 18.11 28.80
N THR A 160 20.29 16.98 28.42
CA THR A 160 20.28 16.54 27.02
C THR A 160 18.86 16.22 26.57
N TYR A 161 18.43 16.87 25.51
CA TYR A 161 17.10 16.78 24.94
C TYR A 161 17.13 16.07 23.60
N ARG A 162 16.12 15.24 23.32
CA ARG A 162 15.92 14.61 22.02
C ARG A 162 15.51 15.68 21.01
N HIS A 163 16.34 15.85 20.00
CA HIS A 163 16.08 16.77 18.92
C HIS A 163 15.21 16.09 17.88
N MET A 164 14.00 16.62 17.70
CA MET A 164 13.13 16.23 16.61
C MET A 164 13.00 17.41 15.66
N ILE A 165 13.27 17.17 14.39
CA ILE A 165 12.99 18.13 13.31
C ILE A 165 11.70 17.71 12.64
N THR A 166 10.87 18.69 12.31
CA THR A 166 9.73 18.50 11.42
C THR A 166 10.26 18.28 10.01
N ASP A 167 10.16 17.07 9.50
CA ASP A 167 10.49 16.79 8.10
C ASP A 167 9.28 17.21 7.24
N VAL A 168 9.51 18.08 6.27
CA VAL A 168 8.46 18.56 5.36
C VAL A 168 8.45 17.63 4.16
N LYS A 169 7.57 16.63 4.18
CA LYS A 169 7.28 15.85 2.98
C LYS A 169 6.35 16.67 2.08
N LYS A 170 6.80 16.89 0.85
CA LYS A 170 5.96 17.41 -0.24
C LYS A 170 4.93 16.33 -0.58
N GLU A 171 3.65 16.61 -0.38
CA GLU A 171 2.54 15.71 -0.72
C GLU A 171 1.89 16.14 -2.02
N SER A 172 1.88 15.31 -3.07
CA SER A 172 1.23 15.65 -4.35
C SER A 172 -0.26 15.29 -4.34
N ASN A 173 -1.07 16.08 -5.05
CA ASN A 173 -2.49 15.79 -5.25
C ASN A 173 -2.67 14.93 -6.51
N ALA A 174 -3.63 14.00 -6.47
CA ALA A 174 -3.99 13.20 -7.63
C ALA A 174 -5.51 13.17 -7.84
N VAL A 175 -5.93 13.07 -9.10
CA VAL A 175 -7.32 12.85 -9.48
C VAL A 175 -7.42 11.61 -10.35
N VAL A 176 -8.38 10.76 -10.05
CA VAL A 176 -8.74 9.58 -10.85
C VAL A 176 -10.05 9.87 -11.59
N ILE A 177 -9.97 9.96 -12.91
CA ILE A 177 -11.11 10.17 -13.81
C ILE A 177 -11.53 8.81 -14.36
N CYS A 178 -12.66 8.31 -13.90
CA CYS A 178 -13.28 7.07 -14.35
C CYS A 178 -14.32 7.39 -15.42
N ILE A 179 -14.07 6.96 -16.65
CA ILE A 179 -15.00 7.15 -17.77
C ILE A 179 -15.61 5.80 -18.10
N MET A 180 -16.93 5.70 -18.20
CA MET A 180 -17.58 4.44 -18.57
C MET A 180 -18.75 4.67 -19.52
N ASP A 181 -18.85 3.79 -20.52
CA ASP A 181 -20.04 3.72 -21.37
C ASP A 181 -21.23 3.19 -20.56
N THR A 182 -22.36 3.92 -20.60
CA THR A 182 -23.63 3.51 -19.98
C THR A 182 -24.69 3.06 -20.98
N SER A 183 -24.28 2.83 -22.24
CA SER A 183 -25.10 2.30 -23.32
C SER A 183 -25.77 0.96 -22.99
N GLY A 184 -26.74 0.59 -23.82
CA GLY A 184 -27.55 -0.61 -23.62
C GLY A 184 -26.77 -1.93 -23.72
N SER A 185 -25.57 -1.93 -24.28
CA SER A 185 -24.73 -3.12 -24.44
C SER A 185 -23.88 -3.44 -23.19
N MET A 186 -23.82 -2.52 -22.22
CA MET A 186 -23.08 -2.68 -20.97
C MET A 186 -23.87 -3.45 -19.91
N ASP A 187 -23.81 -4.78 -20.01
CA ASP A 187 -24.42 -5.73 -19.07
C ASP A 187 -23.80 -5.66 -17.65
N THR A 188 -24.53 -6.22 -16.67
CA THR A 188 -24.10 -6.30 -15.26
C THR A 188 -22.70 -6.91 -15.08
N MET A 189 -22.34 -7.92 -15.89
CA MET A 189 -21.00 -8.53 -15.86
C MET A 189 -19.93 -7.54 -16.32
N LYS A 190 -20.17 -6.81 -17.42
CA LYS A 190 -19.22 -5.82 -17.95
C LYS A 190 -19.02 -4.68 -16.94
N LYS A 191 -20.11 -4.18 -16.34
CA LYS A 191 -20.06 -3.18 -15.26
C LYS A 191 -19.30 -3.69 -14.03
N TYR A 192 -19.43 -4.97 -13.67
CA TYR A 192 -18.68 -5.57 -12.57
C TYR A 192 -17.17 -5.60 -12.83
N LEU A 193 -16.76 -5.97 -14.05
CA LEU A 193 -15.35 -5.96 -14.45
C LEU A 193 -14.79 -4.52 -14.44
N ALA A 194 -15.52 -3.57 -15.02
CA ALA A 194 -15.17 -2.14 -15.00
C ALA A 194 -15.01 -1.61 -13.56
N ARG A 195 -16.00 -1.88 -12.69
CA ARG A 195 -15.97 -1.49 -11.28
C ARG A 195 -14.76 -2.04 -10.55
N SER A 196 -14.44 -3.30 -10.79
CA SER A 196 -13.30 -3.97 -10.17
C SER A 196 -11.98 -3.32 -10.60
N PHE A 197 -11.86 -2.95 -11.87
CA PHE A 197 -10.69 -2.24 -12.38
C PHE A 197 -10.57 -0.83 -11.79
N PHE A 198 -11.64 -0.03 -11.82
CA PHE A 198 -11.65 1.32 -11.24
C PHE A 198 -11.34 1.30 -9.74
N PHE A 199 -11.87 0.31 -9.02
CA PHE A 199 -11.57 0.13 -7.60
C PHE A 199 -10.08 -0.12 -7.36
N LEU A 200 -9.46 -1.02 -8.10
CA LEU A 200 -8.01 -1.28 -7.97
C LEU A 200 -7.18 -0.05 -8.33
N LEU A 201 -7.55 0.67 -9.39
CA LEU A 201 -6.89 1.91 -9.77
C LEU A 201 -6.98 2.97 -8.68
N TYR A 202 -8.18 3.23 -8.16
CA TYR A 202 -8.37 4.21 -7.09
C TYR A 202 -7.59 3.83 -5.84
N GLN A 203 -7.62 2.56 -5.43
CA GLN A 203 -6.87 2.09 -4.27
C GLN A 203 -5.36 2.27 -4.49
N PHE A 204 -4.85 1.90 -5.66
CA PHE A 204 -3.44 2.11 -6.00
C PHE A 204 -3.01 3.58 -5.93
N ILE A 205 -3.83 4.50 -6.45
CA ILE A 205 -3.52 5.93 -6.36
C ILE A 205 -3.59 6.41 -4.91
N CYS A 206 -4.51 5.88 -4.08
CA CYS A 206 -4.57 6.18 -2.64
C CYS A 206 -3.35 5.67 -1.85
N THR A 207 -2.69 4.59 -2.25
CA THR A 207 -1.45 4.13 -1.58
C THR A 207 -0.27 5.06 -1.87
N LYS A 208 -0.27 5.71 -3.05
CA LYS A 208 0.82 6.60 -3.51
C LYS A 208 0.61 8.07 -3.14
N TYR A 209 -0.63 8.53 -3.13
CA TYR A 209 -1.00 9.93 -2.88
C TYR A 209 -1.95 10.06 -1.70
N ARG A 210 -1.75 11.13 -0.93
CA ARG A 210 -2.58 11.37 0.25
C ARG A 210 -3.89 12.06 -0.06
N ASN A 211 -3.87 12.99 -1.02
CA ASN A 211 -5.05 13.71 -1.44
C ASN A 211 -5.44 13.21 -2.83
N VAL A 212 -6.45 12.34 -2.87
CA VAL A 212 -6.96 11.72 -4.08
C VAL A 212 -8.42 12.10 -4.24
N GLU A 213 -8.75 12.72 -5.37
CA GLU A 213 -10.14 12.94 -5.78
C GLU A 213 -10.55 11.94 -6.85
N ILE A 214 -11.82 11.57 -6.88
CA ILE A 214 -12.39 10.66 -7.88
C ILE A 214 -13.52 11.36 -8.62
N VAL A 215 -13.52 11.24 -9.94
CA VAL A 215 -14.55 11.79 -10.83
C VAL A 215 -15.11 10.66 -11.67
N PHE A 216 -16.43 10.55 -11.73
CA PHE A 216 -17.12 9.57 -12.56
C PHE A 216 -17.80 10.27 -13.74
N ILE A 217 -17.50 9.80 -14.96
CA ILE A 217 -18.07 10.33 -16.20
C ILE A 217 -18.79 9.19 -16.91
N ALA A 218 -20.11 9.27 -16.93
CA ALA A 218 -20.95 8.40 -17.75
C ALA A 218 -21.14 9.06 -19.11
N HIS A 219 -21.00 8.28 -20.18
CA HIS A 219 -21.25 8.77 -21.54
C HIS A 219 -22.09 7.77 -22.34
N HIS A 220 -22.88 8.33 -23.24
CA HIS A 220 -23.65 7.64 -24.27
C HIS A 220 -23.55 8.52 -25.53
N THR A 221 -24.63 9.17 -25.98
CA THR A 221 -24.56 10.25 -26.97
C THR A 221 -24.05 11.56 -26.37
N GLU A 222 -24.34 11.80 -25.09
CA GLU A 222 -23.84 12.93 -24.32
C GLU A 222 -23.13 12.43 -23.07
N ALA A 223 -22.19 13.21 -22.56
CA ALA A 223 -21.42 12.87 -21.37
C ALA A 223 -21.76 13.79 -20.19
N SER A 224 -21.87 13.19 -19.01
CA SER A 224 -22.16 13.91 -17.77
C SER A 224 -21.31 13.39 -16.62
N GLU A 225 -21.02 14.28 -15.67
CA GLU A 225 -20.45 13.89 -14.38
C GLU A 225 -21.57 13.33 -13.51
N VAL A 226 -21.34 12.14 -12.95
CA VAL A 226 -22.35 11.39 -12.19
C VAL A 226 -21.79 10.96 -10.83
N SER A 227 -22.67 10.56 -9.93
CA SER A 227 -22.27 9.94 -8.67
C SER A 227 -21.80 8.48 -8.87
N GLU A 228 -21.11 7.89 -7.88
CA GLU A 228 -20.72 6.48 -7.91
C GLU A 228 -21.93 5.55 -8.11
N GLU A 229 -23.04 5.85 -7.43
CA GLU A 229 -24.26 5.05 -7.50
C GLU A 229 -24.84 5.06 -8.91
N GLU A 230 -25.00 6.25 -9.49
CA GLU A 230 -25.47 6.41 -10.87
C GLU A 230 -24.52 5.77 -11.87
N PHE A 231 -23.20 5.94 -11.69
CA PHE A 231 -22.20 5.39 -12.59
C PHE A 231 -22.33 3.86 -12.73
N PHE A 232 -22.53 3.12 -11.63
CA PHE A 232 -22.59 1.66 -11.68
C PHE A 232 -23.99 1.06 -11.84
N HIS A 233 -25.05 1.78 -11.49
CA HIS A 233 -26.42 1.23 -11.48
C HIS A 233 -27.32 1.81 -12.57
N LYS A 234 -27.03 3.01 -13.08
CA LYS A 234 -27.80 3.62 -14.16
C LYS A 234 -27.51 2.88 -15.47
N GLY A 235 -28.57 2.58 -16.23
CA GLY A 235 -28.48 2.05 -17.58
C GLY A 235 -29.31 2.94 -18.49
N GLU A 236 -28.71 3.42 -19.57
CA GLU A 236 -29.37 4.29 -20.52
C GLU A 236 -29.39 3.61 -21.89
N SER A 237 -30.57 3.54 -22.52
CA SER A 237 -30.68 3.02 -23.88
C SER A 237 -30.35 4.15 -24.85
N GLY A 238 -29.15 4.11 -25.43
CA GLY A 238 -28.68 5.11 -26.38
C GLY A 238 -27.51 4.58 -27.20
N GLY A 239 -27.13 5.34 -28.23
CA GLY A 239 -25.90 5.12 -28.96
C GLY A 239 -24.66 5.52 -28.16
N THR A 240 -23.48 5.05 -28.57
CA THR A 240 -22.20 5.36 -27.91
C THR A 240 -21.36 6.31 -28.74
N PHE A 241 -21.08 7.51 -28.22
CA PHE A 241 -20.10 8.45 -28.74
C PHE A 241 -18.99 8.63 -27.71
N ILE A 242 -17.88 7.91 -27.90
CA ILE A 242 -16.72 7.94 -27.01
C ILE A 242 -16.11 9.35 -26.91
N SER A 243 -16.16 10.12 -28.00
CA SER A 243 -15.63 11.49 -27.99
C SER A 243 -16.32 12.40 -26.96
N SER A 244 -17.59 12.14 -26.66
CA SER A 244 -18.34 12.91 -25.67
C SER A 244 -17.75 12.74 -24.27
N GLY A 245 -17.41 11.51 -23.89
CA GLY A 245 -16.78 11.18 -22.61
C GLY A 245 -15.40 11.83 -22.44
N PHE A 246 -14.57 11.78 -23.48
CA PHE A 246 -13.24 12.40 -23.45
C PHE A 246 -13.31 13.93 -23.43
N SER A 247 -14.25 14.51 -24.19
CA SER A 247 -14.49 15.97 -24.16
C SER A 247 -14.91 16.44 -22.77
N LYS A 248 -15.78 15.68 -22.09
CA LYS A 248 -16.18 15.98 -20.71
C LYS A 248 -15.02 15.85 -19.72
N ALA A 249 -14.16 14.85 -19.90
CA ALA A 249 -12.96 14.69 -19.08
C ALA A 249 -12.00 15.87 -19.23
N LEU A 250 -11.79 16.35 -20.46
CA LEU A 250 -10.99 17.55 -20.75
C LEU A 250 -11.59 18.80 -20.13
N GLU A 251 -12.91 19.01 -20.26
CA GLU A 251 -13.63 20.13 -19.64
C GLU A 251 -13.44 20.17 -18.12
N ILE A 252 -13.68 19.03 -17.46
CA ILE A 252 -13.52 18.89 -16.00
C ILE A 252 -12.08 19.15 -15.58
N THR A 253 -11.13 18.63 -16.35
CA THR A 253 -9.70 18.78 -16.08
C THR A 253 -9.28 20.25 -16.17
N GLN A 254 -9.70 20.96 -17.22
CA GLN A 254 -9.40 22.38 -17.39
C GLN A 254 -10.07 23.25 -16.31
N ALA A 255 -11.28 22.88 -15.87
CA ALA A 255 -12.02 23.64 -14.87
C ALA A 255 -11.51 23.46 -13.43
N ARG A 256 -11.13 22.23 -13.03
CA ARG A 256 -10.80 21.89 -11.63
C ARG A 256 -9.37 21.40 -11.40
N TYR A 257 -8.75 20.74 -12.37
CA TYR A 257 -7.54 19.95 -12.18
C TYR A 257 -6.40 20.40 -13.10
N HIS A 258 -5.83 21.58 -12.84
CA HIS A 258 -4.72 22.07 -13.66
C HIS A 258 -3.52 21.10 -13.65
N PRO A 259 -2.98 20.67 -14.82
CA PRO A 259 -1.94 19.64 -14.92
C PRO A 259 -0.62 19.99 -14.23
N SER A 260 -0.33 21.26 -13.95
CA SER A 260 0.87 21.63 -13.18
C SER A 260 0.74 21.34 -11.67
N LEU A 261 -0.48 21.20 -11.16
CA LEU A 261 -0.79 21.09 -9.72
C LEU A 261 -1.32 19.71 -9.33
N TRP A 262 -1.98 19.01 -10.26
CA TRP A 262 -2.61 17.72 -10.03
C TRP A 262 -1.99 16.64 -10.92
N ASN A 263 -1.77 15.46 -10.35
CA ASN A 263 -1.49 14.25 -11.12
C ASN A 263 -2.81 13.66 -11.60
N ILE A 264 -2.94 13.45 -12.91
CA ILE A 264 -4.24 13.13 -13.53
C ILE A 264 -4.16 11.74 -14.13
N TYR A 265 -4.97 10.83 -13.60
CA TYR A 265 -5.08 9.45 -14.04
C TYR A 265 -6.46 9.26 -14.66
N ALA A 266 -6.53 9.03 -15.97
CA ALA A 266 -7.79 8.79 -16.65
C ALA A 266 -7.87 7.34 -17.14
N PHE A 267 -8.98 6.67 -16.88
CA PHE A 267 -9.23 5.34 -17.43
C PHE A 267 -10.64 5.25 -17.98
N HIS A 268 -10.76 4.75 -19.21
CA HIS A 268 -12.03 4.56 -19.88
C HIS A 268 -12.35 3.08 -20.03
N CYS A 269 -13.53 2.67 -19.58
CA CYS A 269 -14.08 1.34 -19.81
C CYS A 269 -15.24 1.42 -20.82
N SER A 270 -15.15 0.65 -21.90
CA SER A 270 -16.23 0.47 -22.87
C SER A 270 -16.24 -0.98 -23.35
N ASP A 271 -17.31 -1.43 -23.96
CA ASP A 271 -17.37 -2.72 -24.63
C ASP A 271 -16.90 -2.69 -26.10
N GLY A 272 -16.43 -1.52 -26.56
CA GLY A 272 -15.78 -1.36 -27.86
C GLY A 272 -16.70 -0.88 -28.98
N ASP A 273 -17.98 -0.62 -28.69
CA ASP A 273 -18.91 -0.07 -29.67
C ASP A 273 -18.81 1.46 -29.71
N ASN A 274 -18.67 2.01 -30.92
CA ASN A 274 -18.68 3.44 -31.20
C ASN A 274 -19.26 3.68 -32.59
N PHE A 275 -19.89 4.83 -32.81
CA PHE A 275 -20.28 5.21 -34.16
C PHE A 275 -19.07 5.57 -35.02
N ASP A 276 -19.03 5.07 -36.25
CA ASP A 276 -17.92 5.33 -37.17
C ASP A 276 -17.67 6.81 -37.46
N SER A 277 -18.73 7.62 -37.46
CA SER A 277 -18.64 9.08 -37.60
C SER A 277 -17.92 9.76 -36.44
N ASP A 278 -17.90 9.13 -35.26
CA ASP A 278 -17.28 9.65 -34.03
C ASP A 278 -15.80 9.28 -33.89
N ASN A 279 -15.34 8.19 -34.55
CA ASN A 279 -13.98 7.69 -34.44
C ASN A 279 -12.88 8.78 -34.64
N PRO A 280 -12.96 9.69 -35.63
CA PRO A 280 -11.98 10.75 -35.78
C PRO A 280 -12.00 11.77 -34.63
N ALA A 281 -13.18 12.05 -34.05
CA ALA A 281 -13.32 12.96 -32.92
C ALA A 281 -12.79 12.32 -31.63
N ALA A 282 -13.13 11.05 -31.38
CA ALA A 282 -12.64 10.28 -30.24
C ALA A 282 -11.11 10.19 -30.24
N LEU A 283 -10.48 9.95 -31.39
CA LEU A 283 -9.02 9.94 -31.51
C LEU A 283 -8.37 11.28 -31.19
N ARG A 284 -8.95 12.40 -31.66
CA ARG A 284 -8.43 13.74 -31.34
C ARG A 284 -8.53 14.03 -29.84
N ALA A 285 -9.70 13.80 -29.25
CA ALA A 285 -9.92 14.02 -27.83
C ALA A 285 -9.05 13.10 -26.96
N ALA A 286 -8.84 11.83 -27.37
CA ALA A 286 -7.92 10.91 -26.71
C ALA A 286 -6.48 11.41 -26.72
N LYS A 287 -6.03 12.01 -27.83
CA LYS A 287 -4.69 12.61 -27.94
C LYS A 287 -4.54 13.80 -27.00
N GLU A 288 -5.50 14.70 -27.00
CA GLU A 288 -5.51 15.86 -26.10
C GLU A 288 -5.53 15.41 -24.63
N LEU A 289 -6.32 14.39 -24.30
CA LEU A 289 -6.38 13.84 -22.95
C LEU A 289 -5.05 13.21 -22.53
N ALA A 290 -4.38 12.48 -23.44
CA ALA A 290 -3.05 11.92 -23.20
C ALA A 290 -1.98 13.00 -22.99
N GLU A 291 -2.10 14.18 -23.57
CA GLU A 291 -1.14 15.29 -23.34
C GLU A 291 -1.29 15.91 -21.94
N VAL A 292 -2.50 15.87 -21.39
CA VAL A 292 -2.88 16.50 -20.11
C VAL A 292 -2.72 15.51 -18.94
N CYS A 293 -3.00 14.23 -19.17
CA CYS A 293 -2.93 13.18 -18.16
C CYS A 293 -1.49 12.68 -17.92
N ASN A 294 -1.23 12.24 -16.68
CA ASN A 294 -0.03 11.50 -16.34
C ASN A 294 -0.06 10.11 -16.94
N LEU A 295 -1.22 9.46 -16.85
CA LEU A 295 -1.49 8.15 -17.42
C LEU A 295 -2.93 8.12 -17.90
N PHE A 296 -3.12 7.67 -19.15
CA PHE A 296 -4.41 7.50 -19.77
C PHE A 296 -4.56 6.06 -20.28
N GLY A 297 -5.70 5.44 -20.01
CA GLY A 297 -5.96 4.07 -20.46
C GLY A 297 -7.33 3.89 -21.06
N TYR A 298 -7.38 2.96 -22.01
CA TYR A 298 -8.62 2.49 -22.63
C TYR A 298 -8.74 0.98 -22.42
N GLY A 299 -9.76 0.57 -21.66
CA GLY A 299 -10.12 -0.81 -21.40
C GLY A 299 -11.34 -1.21 -22.23
N GLU A 300 -11.17 -2.17 -23.14
CA GLU A 300 -12.27 -2.79 -23.85
C GLU A 300 -12.71 -4.06 -23.11
N ILE A 301 -13.98 -4.14 -22.72
CA ILE A 301 -14.54 -5.26 -21.95
C ILE A 301 -15.37 -6.15 -22.88
N LYS A 302 -14.76 -7.26 -23.30
CA LYS A 302 -15.39 -8.25 -24.19
C LYS A 302 -15.35 -9.64 -23.57
N PRO A 303 -16.38 -10.03 -22.81
CA PRO A 303 -16.47 -11.38 -22.27
C PRO A 303 -16.50 -12.44 -23.37
N LEU A 304 -15.83 -13.57 -23.15
CA LEU A 304 -15.78 -14.68 -24.11
C LEU A 304 -17.20 -15.11 -24.54
N GLY A 305 -17.44 -15.13 -25.85
CA GLY A 305 -18.74 -15.44 -26.47
C GLY A 305 -19.46 -14.22 -27.07
N SER A 306 -18.93 -13.01 -26.86
CA SER A 306 -19.42 -11.80 -27.53
C SER A 306 -19.09 -11.86 -29.04
N ARG A 307 -20.11 -11.80 -29.91
CA ARG A 307 -20.01 -12.00 -31.37
C ARG A 307 -19.25 -10.92 -32.15
N TYR A 308 -18.77 -9.86 -31.49
CA TYR A 308 -18.24 -8.65 -32.13
C TYR A 308 -16.76 -8.40 -31.80
N TYR A 309 -15.87 -9.30 -32.23
CA TYR A 309 -14.42 -9.04 -32.19
C TYR A 309 -13.92 -8.17 -33.35
N GLU A 310 -14.70 -8.04 -34.43
CA GLU A 310 -14.24 -7.45 -35.70
C GLU A 310 -14.18 -5.91 -35.69
N SER A 311 -15.05 -5.22 -34.93
CA SER A 311 -15.08 -3.75 -34.80
C SER A 311 -14.55 -3.31 -33.44
N SER A 312 -13.27 -3.58 -33.16
CA SER A 312 -12.66 -3.17 -31.89
C SER A 312 -12.05 -1.77 -31.98
N MET A 313 -12.53 -0.86 -31.13
CA MET A 313 -11.93 0.46 -30.91
C MET A 313 -10.46 0.36 -30.47
N LEU A 314 -10.03 -0.78 -29.90
CA LEU A 314 -8.60 -1.04 -29.62
C LEU A 314 -7.71 -0.85 -30.85
N ASN A 315 -8.15 -1.27 -32.05
CA ASN A 315 -7.35 -1.14 -33.26
C ASN A 315 -7.16 0.31 -33.69
N ILE A 316 -8.13 1.16 -33.37
CA ILE A 316 -8.10 2.59 -33.63
C ILE A 316 -7.19 3.27 -32.62
N PHE A 317 -7.39 3.00 -31.32
CA PHE A 317 -6.60 3.59 -30.26
C PHE A 317 -5.15 3.11 -30.20
N ARG A 318 -4.83 1.90 -30.66
CA ARG A 318 -3.43 1.44 -30.81
C ARG A 318 -2.60 2.31 -31.74
N ARG A 319 -3.24 3.09 -32.64
CA ARG A 319 -2.55 4.05 -33.50
C ARG A 319 -2.17 5.34 -32.77
N LEU A 320 -2.68 5.55 -31.55
CA LEU A 320 -2.30 6.68 -30.72
C LEU A 320 -0.90 6.46 -30.15
N GLU A 321 0.09 7.12 -30.74
CA GLU A 321 1.47 7.11 -30.25
C GLU A 321 1.61 8.10 -29.09
N ALA A 322 1.37 7.61 -27.87
CA ALA A 322 1.64 8.33 -26.64
C ALA A 322 2.25 7.38 -25.59
N ASP A 323 3.35 7.80 -24.95
CA ASP A 323 4.09 6.91 -24.03
C ASP A 323 3.28 6.56 -22.78
N ASN A 324 2.43 7.50 -22.34
CA ASN A 324 1.51 7.39 -21.21
C ASN A 324 0.11 6.87 -21.59
N PHE A 325 -0.03 6.27 -22.77
CA PHE A 325 -1.28 5.66 -23.20
C PHE A 325 -1.15 4.14 -23.28
N GLN A 326 -2.12 3.44 -22.71
CA GLN A 326 -2.17 1.98 -22.78
C GLN A 326 -3.60 1.48 -23.03
N THR A 327 -3.73 0.62 -24.03
CA THR A 327 -4.96 -0.12 -24.31
C THR A 327 -4.96 -1.48 -23.63
N VAL A 328 -6.09 -1.88 -23.08
CA VAL A 328 -6.26 -3.11 -22.31
C VAL A 328 -7.50 -3.85 -22.81
N LEU A 329 -7.42 -5.18 -22.90
CA LEU A 329 -8.58 -6.04 -23.17
C LEU A 329 -8.90 -6.84 -21.91
N ILE A 330 -10.14 -6.78 -21.43
CA ILE A 330 -10.60 -7.49 -20.24
C ILE A 330 -11.73 -8.44 -20.67
N GLU A 331 -11.45 -9.74 -20.67
CA GLU A 331 -12.44 -10.76 -21.05
C GLU A 331 -13.00 -11.48 -19.82
N ARG A 332 -12.17 -11.66 -18.80
CA ARG A 332 -12.51 -12.37 -17.57
C ARG A 332 -12.03 -11.62 -16.33
N LYS A 333 -12.49 -12.09 -15.16
CA LYS A 333 -12.08 -11.54 -13.86
C LYS A 333 -10.58 -11.72 -13.62
N GLU A 334 -10.01 -12.82 -14.13
CA GLU A 334 -8.58 -13.15 -13.98
C GLU A 334 -7.69 -12.17 -14.76
N ASP A 335 -8.22 -11.55 -15.83
CA ASP A 335 -7.46 -10.63 -16.68
C ASP A 335 -7.28 -9.26 -16.03
N ILE A 336 -8.08 -8.90 -15.03
CA ILE A 336 -8.04 -7.60 -14.37
C ILE A 336 -6.65 -7.31 -13.81
N TRP A 337 -6.04 -8.28 -13.13
CA TRP A 337 -4.75 -8.06 -12.48
C TRP A 337 -3.59 -7.92 -13.47
N PRO A 338 -3.39 -8.83 -14.45
CA PRO A 338 -2.41 -8.63 -15.52
C PRO A 338 -2.62 -7.33 -16.30
N SER A 339 -3.88 -7.01 -16.62
CA SER A 339 -4.27 -5.77 -17.29
C SER A 339 -3.88 -4.53 -16.51
N PHE A 340 -4.10 -4.55 -15.20
CA PHE A 340 -3.73 -3.47 -14.30
C PHE A 340 -2.21 -3.29 -14.24
N LYS A 341 -1.44 -4.39 -14.17
CA LYS A 341 0.03 -4.32 -14.23
C LYS A 341 0.52 -3.67 -15.53
N ALA A 342 -0.05 -4.11 -16.66
CA ALA A 342 0.32 -3.60 -17.97
C ALA A 342 -0.01 -2.10 -18.12
N PHE A 343 -1.15 -1.67 -17.53
CA PHE A 343 -1.55 -0.27 -17.49
C PHE A 343 -0.54 0.60 -16.73
N LEU A 344 -0.15 0.17 -15.51
CA LEU A 344 0.79 0.92 -14.67
C LEU A 344 2.22 0.94 -15.22
N ALA A 345 2.64 -0.08 -15.97
CA ALA A 345 3.97 -0.13 -16.55
C ALA A 345 4.25 0.99 -17.58
N ARG A 346 3.22 1.64 -18.10
CA ARG A 346 3.29 2.76 -19.05
C ARG A 346 3.18 4.12 -18.41
N ASP A 347 3.17 4.21 -17.09
CA ASP A 347 3.20 5.51 -16.43
C ASP A 347 4.44 6.29 -16.90
N ARG A 348 4.21 7.52 -17.36
CA ARG A 348 5.30 8.45 -17.66
C ARG A 348 5.92 8.85 -16.33
N GLY A 349 6.87 8.05 -15.84
CA GLY A 349 7.93 8.60 -15.02
C GLY A 349 8.76 9.51 -15.92
N ARG A 350 8.49 10.83 -15.96
CA ARG A 350 9.47 11.78 -16.48
C ARG A 350 10.68 11.75 -15.56
N ASP A 351 11.56 10.77 -15.77
CA ASP A 351 12.93 10.79 -15.31
C ASP A 351 13.69 11.82 -16.16
N GLN A 352 13.56 13.10 -15.80
CA GLN A 352 14.53 14.15 -16.12
C GLN A 352 14.73 15.09 -14.94
#